data_AF-A0A0D3J8I3-F1
#
_entry.id   AF-A0A0D3J8I3-F1
#
_cell.length_a   1.000
_cell.length_b   1.000
_cell.length_c   1.000
_cell.angle_alpha   90.00
_cell.angle_beta   90.00
_cell.angle_gamma   90.00
#
_symmetry.space_group_name_H-M   'P 1'
#
loop_
_entity.id
_entity.type
_entity.pdbx_description
1 polymer ?
#
loop_
_entity_poly.entity_id
_entity_poly.type
_entity_poly.pdbx_seq_one_letter_code
_entity_poly.pdbx_strand_id
1 'polypeptide(L)'
;MCLPAAREEAVVAVPFPRAHFLLVLFVCLADGVVITFLVPMVPFMVRDFGVPEAQVGSAAGLVASVYNLAQIFSGLLWGRASDLIGRRPVISFGIVAAAASTLGLGVATSLPAALATRFVGGLLNANQAVLRAQLRELMPEEHRSQAFASLGQAWGVGFMLGPLIGGSLARPAAVLPSLAGSPLDVYPYLLPSLAAAALCLLGTPAARALPLVKAFSMKSLIA
;
A
#
# COMPACT_ATOMS: atom_id res chain seq x y z
N MET A 1 -26.40 -49.35 23.18
CA MET A 1 -25.52 -48.81 22.12
C MET A 1 -25.08 -47.43 22.57
N CYS A 2 -23.96 -47.36 23.30
CA CYS A 2 -23.41 -46.11 23.83
C CYS A 2 -22.68 -45.40 22.69
N LEU A 3 -23.14 -44.21 22.30
CA LEU A 3 -22.39 -43.34 21.39
C LEU A 3 -21.10 -42.89 22.11
N PRO A 4 -19.91 -43.01 21.49
CA PRO A 4 -18.68 -42.55 22.12
C PRO A 4 -18.77 -41.04 22.32
N ALA A 5 -18.49 -40.59 23.55
CA ALA A 5 -18.39 -39.20 23.91
C ALA A 5 -17.46 -38.47 22.93
N ALA A 6 -17.98 -37.43 22.27
CA ALA A 6 -17.18 -36.53 21.46
C ALA A 6 -16.03 -36.01 22.33
N ARG A 7 -14.79 -36.37 21.97
CA ARG A 7 -13.61 -35.77 22.58
C ARG A 7 -13.67 -34.30 22.24
N GLU A 8 -13.89 -33.48 23.25
CA GLU A 8 -13.61 -32.05 23.22
C GLU A 8 -12.08 -31.92 23.01
N GLU A 9 -11.66 -31.90 21.74
CA GLU A 9 -10.28 -31.61 21.40
C GLU A 9 -9.99 -30.21 21.92
N ALA A 10 -9.26 -30.14 23.03
CA ALA A 10 -8.78 -28.89 23.58
C ALA A 10 -8.10 -28.12 22.45
N VAL A 11 -8.74 -27.04 21.99
CA VAL A 11 -8.20 -26.12 21.00
C VAL A 11 -6.89 -25.62 21.57
N VAL A 12 -5.78 -26.20 21.11
CA VAL A 12 -4.45 -25.75 21.48
C VAL A 12 -4.36 -24.32 20.99
N ALA A 13 -4.39 -23.37 21.92
CA ALA A 13 -4.34 -21.94 21.61
C ALA A 13 -3.05 -21.65 20.84
N VAL A 14 -3.15 -21.62 19.51
CA VAL A 14 -2.02 -21.33 18.65
C VAL A 14 -1.61 -19.88 18.93
N PRO A 15 -0.37 -19.62 19.35
CA PRO A 15 0.02 -18.28 19.76
C PRO A 15 -0.11 -17.31 18.60
N PHE A 16 -0.94 -16.27 18.78
CA PHE A 16 -1.19 -15.24 17.78
C PHE A 16 0.13 -14.52 17.43
N PRO A 17 0.57 -14.53 16.15
CA PRO A 17 1.83 -13.89 15.76
C PRO A 17 1.69 -12.36 15.71
N ARG A 18 1.58 -11.73 16.89
CA ARG A 18 1.28 -10.30 17.09
C ARG A 18 2.20 -9.38 16.28
N ALA A 19 3.50 -9.66 16.26
CA ALA A 19 4.46 -8.86 15.51
C ALA A 19 4.14 -8.87 14.00
N HIS A 20 4.00 -10.04 13.38
CA HIS A 20 3.71 -10.16 11.95
C HIS A 20 2.36 -9.56 11.57
N PHE A 21 1.37 -9.74 12.44
CA PHE A 21 0.05 -9.14 12.27
C PHE A 21 0.12 -7.60 12.24
N LEU A 22 0.76 -6.99 13.24
CA LEU A 22 0.92 -5.53 13.31
C LEU A 22 1.71 -4.97 12.10
N LEU A 23 2.70 -5.71 11.63
CA LEU A 23 3.48 -5.34 10.45
C LEU A 23 2.63 -5.36 9.17
N VAL A 24 1.81 -6.39 8.98
CA VAL A 24 0.85 -6.44 7.86
C VAL A 24 -0.13 -5.27 7.92
N LEU A 25 -0.65 -4.94 9.10
CA LEU A 25 -1.52 -3.77 9.29
C LEU A 25 -0.79 -2.46 8.95
N PHE A 26 0.46 -2.30 9.38
CA PHE A 26 1.26 -1.11 9.07
C PHE A 26 1.46 -0.93 7.56
N VAL A 27 1.84 -1.98 6.83
CA VAL A 27 1.99 -1.91 5.36
C VAL A 27 0.64 -1.55 4.72
N CYS A 28 -0.46 -2.11 5.22
CA CYS A 28 -1.80 -1.82 4.74
C CYS A 28 -2.19 -0.35 4.93
N LEU A 29 -1.89 0.21 6.10
CA LEU A 29 -2.06 1.63 6.41
C LEU A 29 -1.22 2.50 5.48
N ALA A 30 0.06 2.15 5.30
CA ALA A 30 0.98 2.93 4.46
C ALA A 30 0.56 2.92 2.98
N ASP A 31 0.05 1.79 2.47
CA ASP A 31 -0.51 1.70 1.12
C ASP A 31 -1.77 2.58 0.98
N GLY A 32 -2.63 2.60 2.00
CA GLY A 32 -3.76 3.52 2.08
C GLY A 32 -3.34 5.00 2.03
N VAL A 33 -2.27 5.37 2.73
CA VAL A 33 -1.69 6.73 2.68
C VAL A 33 -1.19 7.05 1.27
N VAL A 34 -0.42 6.17 0.63
CA VAL A 34 0.11 6.37 -0.73
C VAL A 34 -1.00 6.51 -1.78
N ILE A 35 -2.14 5.85 -1.58
CA ILE A 35 -3.29 5.99 -2.49
C ILE A 35 -4.04 7.30 -2.26
N THR A 36 -4.13 7.79 -1.03
CA THR A 36 -5.02 8.91 -0.68
C THR A 36 -4.33 10.25 -0.52
N PHE A 37 -3.01 10.28 -0.30
CA PHE A 37 -2.28 11.54 -0.14
C PHE A 37 -2.39 12.45 -1.38
N LEU A 38 -2.53 11.88 -2.57
CA LEU A 38 -2.63 12.68 -3.78
C LEU A 38 -3.97 13.43 -3.92
N VAL A 39 -5.03 12.99 -3.23
CA VAL A 39 -6.40 13.49 -3.42
C VAL A 39 -6.51 15.01 -3.26
N PRO A 40 -6.04 15.63 -2.17
CA PRO A 40 -6.11 17.08 -2.02
C PRO A 40 -5.15 17.87 -2.93
N MET A 41 -4.06 17.25 -3.40
CA MET A 41 -3.02 17.96 -4.17
C MET A 41 -3.20 17.87 -5.68
N VAL A 42 -3.80 16.77 -6.19
CA VAL A 42 -3.82 16.47 -7.62
C VAL A 42 -4.54 17.51 -8.47
N PRO A 43 -5.63 18.18 -8.02
CA PRO A 43 -6.25 19.23 -8.83
C PRO A 43 -5.34 20.45 -9.00
N PHE A 44 -4.56 20.80 -7.96
CA PHE A 44 -3.57 21.87 -8.04
C PHE A 44 -2.41 21.47 -8.96
N MET A 45 -1.92 20.24 -8.83
CA MET A 45 -0.84 19.73 -9.67
C MET A 45 -1.21 19.74 -11.15
N VAL A 46 -2.43 19.34 -11.49
CA VAL A 46 -2.96 19.35 -12.85
C VAL A 46 -3.11 20.79 -13.39
N ARG A 47 -3.53 21.75 -12.56
CA ARG A 47 -3.57 23.17 -12.92
C ARG A 47 -2.18 23.73 -13.19
N ASP A 48 -1.21 23.40 -12.34
CA ASP A 48 0.18 23.83 -12.49
C ASP A 48 0.84 23.25 -13.76
N PHE A 49 0.35 22.11 -14.27
CA PHE A 49 0.73 21.56 -15.57
C PHE A 49 0.12 22.29 -16.78
N GLY A 50 -0.70 23.32 -16.55
CA GLY A 50 -1.33 24.12 -17.61
C GLY A 50 -2.59 23.50 -18.22
N VAL A 51 -3.22 22.52 -17.55
CA VAL A 51 -4.49 21.93 -18.01
C VAL A 51 -5.63 22.95 -17.87
N PRO A 52 -6.48 23.14 -18.91
CA PRO A 52 -7.61 24.06 -18.85
C PRO A 52 -8.55 23.74 -17.68
N GLU A 53 -9.08 24.77 -16.99
CA GLU A 53 -9.91 24.59 -15.78
C GLU A 53 -11.11 23.63 -15.98
N ALA A 54 -11.71 23.66 -17.17
CA ALA A 54 -12.81 22.75 -17.54
C ALA A 54 -12.42 21.25 -17.56
N GLN A 55 -11.13 20.94 -17.69
CA GLN A 55 -10.58 19.58 -17.76
C GLN A 55 -9.81 19.17 -16.49
N VAL A 56 -9.64 20.06 -15.52
CA VAL A 56 -8.88 19.77 -14.29
C VAL A 56 -9.51 18.60 -13.54
N GLY A 57 -10.84 18.57 -13.41
CA GLY A 57 -11.55 17.49 -12.72
C GLY A 57 -11.36 16.11 -13.37
N SER A 58 -11.45 16.04 -14.71
CA SER A 58 -11.28 14.78 -15.45
C SER A 58 -9.82 14.31 -15.43
N ALA A 59 -8.85 15.22 -15.61
CA ALA A 59 -7.43 14.89 -15.55
C ALA A 59 -6.98 14.48 -14.14
N ALA A 60 -7.47 15.15 -13.09
CA ALA A 60 -7.26 14.76 -11.70
C ALA A 60 -7.82 13.35 -11.41
N GLY A 61 -9.06 13.08 -11.86
CA GLY A 61 -9.66 11.77 -11.74
C GLY A 61 -8.88 10.68 -12.49
N LEU A 62 -8.31 10.99 -13.65
CA LEU A 62 -7.47 10.07 -14.41
C LEU A 62 -6.17 9.74 -13.67
N VAL A 63 -5.47 10.74 -13.11
CA VAL A 63 -4.25 10.54 -12.32
C VAL A 63 -4.51 9.71 -11.07
N ALA A 64 -5.66 9.90 -10.41
CA ALA A 64 -6.03 9.13 -9.23
C ALA A 64 -6.45 7.68 -9.54
N SER A 65 -7.12 7.45 -10.68
CA SER A 65 -7.65 6.13 -11.04
C SER A 65 -6.63 5.24 -11.76
N VAL A 66 -5.71 5.80 -12.55
CA VAL A 66 -4.77 5.03 -13.39
C VAL A 66 -3.89 4.08 -12.57
N TYR A 67 -3.52 4.46 -11.35
CA TYR A 67 -2.77 3.62 -10.41
C TYR A 67 -3.58 2.37 -10.02
N ASN A 68 -4.86 2.54 -9.65
CA ASN A 68 -5.74 1.42 -9.30
C ASN A 68 -6.09 0.56 -10.51
N LEU A 69 -6.27 1.18 -11.68
CA LEU A 69 -6.49 0.47 -12.93
C LEU A 69 -5.32 -0.46 -13.26
N ALA A 70 -4.09 0.05 -13.17
CA ALA A 70 -2.88 -0.75 -13.37
C ALA A 70 -2.76 -1.90 -12.36
N GLN A 71 -3.10 -1.66 -11.09
CA GLN A 71 -3.11 -2.70 -10.05
C GLN A 71 -4.09 -3.84 -10.33
N ILE A 72 -5.25 -3.56 -10.92
CA ILE A 72 -6.22 -4.60 -11.28
C ILE A 72 -5.61 -5.57 -12.28
N PHE A 73 -4.90 -5.06 -13.29
CA PHE A 73 -4.25 -5.91 -14.29
C PHE A 73 -3.06 -6.69 -13.72
N SER A 74 -2.27 -6.06 -12.85
CA SER A 74 -1.06 -6.68 -12.27
C SER A 74 -1.37 -7.62 -11.10
N GLY A 75 -2.53 -7.48 -10.46
CA GLY A 75 -2.90 -8.18 -9.22
C GLY A 75 -2.84 -9.70 -9.32
N LEU A 76 -3.37 -10.29 -10.39
CA LEU A 76 -3.31 -11.73 -10.61
C LEU A 76 -1.88 -12.22 -10.87
N LEU A 77 -1.09 -11.45 -11.62
CA LEU A 77 0.30 -11.79 -11.95
C LEU A 77 1.16 -11.82 -10.69
N TRP A 78 1.09 -10.78 -9.86
CA TRP A 78 1.83 -10.71 -8.60
C TRP A 78 1.31 -11.66 -7.53
N GLY A 79 0.01 -11.97 -7.54
CA GLY A 79 -0.57 -13.04 -6.72
C GLY A 79 0.13 -14.37 -6.99
N ARG A 80 0.14 -14.81 -8.26
CA ARG A 80 0.83 -16.05 -8.68
C ARG A 80 2.34 -15.98 -8.45
N ALA A 81 2.98 -14.84 -8.75
CA ALA A 81 4.40 -14.67 -8.48
C ALA A 81 4.70 -14.86 -6.99
N SER A 82 3.87 -14.30 -6.10
CA SER A 82 4.06 -14.44 -4.66
C SER A 82 3.82 -15.86 -4.12
N ASP A 83 3.06 -16.69 -4.83
CA ASP A 83 2.97 -18.13 -4.54
C ASP A 83 4.28 -18.86 -4.90
N LEU A 84 4.95 -18.45 -5.98
CA LEU A 84 6.16 -19.12 -6.49
C LEU A 84 7.45 -18.66 -5.81
N ILE A 85 7.66 -17.34 -5.70
CA ILE A 85 8.88 -16.74 -5.11
C ILE A 85 8.73 -16.44 -3.62
N GLY A 86 7.53 -16.64 -3.07
CA GLY A 86 7.18 -16.34 -1.68
C GLY A 86 6.60 -14.93 -1.50
N ARG A 87 5.78 -14.77 -0.45
CA ARG A 87 5.04 -13.53 -0.17
C ARG A 87 5.94 -12.35 0.17
N ARG A 88 6.96 -12.59 0.99
CA ARG A 88 7.90 -11.58 1.52
C ARG A 88 8.65 -10.77 0.45
N PRO A 89 9.33 -11.38 -0.54
CA PRO A 89 10.04 -10.61 -1.56
C PRO A 89 9.08 -9.78 -2.43
N VAL A 90 7.90 -10.31 -2.73
CA VAL A 90 6.88 -9.58 -3.51
C VAL A 90 6.37 -8.36 -2.76
N ILE A 91 6.03 -8.50 -1.47
CA ILE A 91 5.58 -7.36 -0.66
C ILE A 91 6.67 -6.28 -0.56
N SER A 92 7.91 -6.70 -0.31
CA SER A 92 9.05 -5.77 -0.21
C SER A 92 9.27 -5.01 -1.51
N PHE A 93 9.19 -5.71 -2.65
CA PHE A 93 9.31 -5.10 -3.97
C PHE A 93 8.17 -4.11 -4.23
N GLY A 94 6.92 -4.49 -3.95
CA GLY A 94 5.77 -3.61 -4.13
C GLY A 94 5.85 -2.34 -3.28
N ILE A 95 6.38 -2.41 -2.05
CA ILE A 95 6.62 -1.24 -1.18
C ILE A 95 7.63 -0.28 -1.83
N VAL A 96 8.76 -0.81 -2.31
CA VAL A 96 9.79 0.00 -2.96
C VAL A 96 9.28 0.61 -4.27
N ALA A 97 8.53 -0.16 -5.05
CA ALA A 97 7.91 0.32 -6.28
C ALA A 97 6.88 1.43 -6.01
N ALA A 98 6.06 1.29 -4.96
CA ALA A 98 5.10 2.30 -4.53
C ALA A 98 5.80 3.59 -4.08
N ALA A 99 6.87 3.46 -3.30
CA ALA A 99 7.70 4.60 -2.88
C ALA A 99 8.35 5.30 -4.09
N ALA A 100 8.93 4.55 -5.02
CA ALA A 100 9.52 5.09 -6.23
C ALA A 100 8.51 5.82 -7.12
N SER A 101 7.32 5.24 -7.34
CA SER A 101 6.22 5.89 -8.05
C SER A 101 5.70 7.14 -7.33
N THR A 102 5.72 7.11 -6.00
CA THR A 102 5.34 8.25 -5.15
C THR A 102 6.30 9.42 -5.33
N LEU A 103 7.61 9.15 -5.24
CA LEU A 103 8.64 10.14 -5.49
C LEU A 103 8.62 10.64 -6.94
N GLY A 104 8.41 9.75 -7.90
CA GLY A 104 8.28 10.09 -9.32
C GLY A 104 7.14 11.07 -9.60
N LEU A 105 6.01 10.95 -8.89
CA LEU A 105 4.93 11.94 -8.98
C LEU A 105 5.34 13.29 -8.38
N GLY A 106 6.05 13.27 -7.25
CA GLY A 106 6.50 14.49 -6.59
C GLY A 106 7.43 15.37 -7.45
N VAL A 107 8.17 14.76 -8.38
CA VAL A 107 9.04 15.45 -9.35
C VAL A 107 8.40 15.61 -10.74
N ALA A 108 7.16 15.16 -10.92
CA ALA A 108 6.50 15.25 -12.22
C ALA A 108 6.20 16.70 -12.58
N THR A 109 6.54 17.10 -13.81
CA THR A 109 6.34 18.45 -14.34
C THR A 109 5.26 18.51 -15.43
N SER A 110 4.66 17.37 -15.79
CA SER A 110 3.64 17.28 -16.82
C SER A 110 2.64 16.17 -16.54
N LEU A 111 1.43 16.30 -17.08
CA LEU A 111 0.36 15.31 -16.94
C LEU A 111 0.78 13.91 -17.46
N PRO A 112 1.40 13.76 -18.65
CA PRO A 112 1.87 12.44 -19.10
C PRO A 112 2.91 11.81 -18.18
N ALA A 113 3.83 12.60 -17.60
CA ALA A 113 4.81 12.10 -16.65
C ALA A 113 4.15 11.62 -15.35
N ALA A 114 3.16 12.38 -14.84
CA ALA A 114 2.37 11.97 -13.69
C ALA A 114 1.59 10.68 -13.95
N LEU A 115 0.96 10.55 -15.13
CA LEU A 115 0.24 9.34 -15.51
C LEU A 115 1.17 8.13 -15.66
N ALA A 116 2.33 8.30 -16.29
CA ALA A 116 3.31 7.24 -16.48
C ALA A 116 3.86 6.73 -15.16
N THR A 117 4.27 7.62 -14.25
CA THR A 117 4.79 7.24 -12.93
C THR A 117 3.74 6.49 -12.10
N ARG A 118 2.48 6.93 -12.15
CA ARG A 118 1.34 6.25 -11.50
C ARG A 118 1.04 4.88 -12.11
N PHE A 119 0.98 4.80 -13.44
CA PHE A 119 0.68 3.56 -14.14
C PHE A 119 1.75 2.49 -13.86
N VAL A 120 3.04 2.87 -13.99
CA VAL A 120 4.16 1.98 -13.67
C VAL A 120 4.12 1.57 -12.19
N GLY A 121 3.84 2.52 -11.28
CA GLY A 121 3.69 2.22 -9.86
C GLY A 121 2.62 1.17 -9.57
N GLY A 122 1.44 1.31 -10.15
CA GLY A 122 0.35 0.35 -9.97
C GLY A 122 0.60 -1.00 -10.65
N LEU A 123 1.33 -1.02 -11.76
CA LEU A 123 1.76 -2.28 -12.39
C LEU A 123 2.73 -3.06 -11.51
N LEU A 124 3.60 -2.37 -10.77
CA LEU A 124 4.65 -2.98 -9.97
C LEU A 124 4.25 -3.24 -8.51
N ASN A 125 3.20 -2.60 -8.00
CA ASN A 125 2.68 -2.80 -6.65
C ASN A 125 1.33 -3.51 -6.69
N ALA A 126 1.27 -4.75 -6.21
CA ALA A 126 0.01 -5.48 -6.00
C ALA A 126 -0.11 -6.01 -4.56
N ASN A 127 0.45 -5.26 -3.61
CA ASN A 127 0.57 -5.68 -2.21
C ASN A 127 -0.79 -5.97 -1.57
N GLN A 128 -1.85 -5.30 -2.00
CA GLN A 128 -3.20 -5.52 -1.51
C GLN A 128 -3.68 -6.98 -1.58
N ALA A 129 -3.38 -7.69 -2.68
CA ALA A 129 -3.77 -9.09 -2.83
C ALA A 129 -2.86 -10.01 -1.99
N VAL A 130 -1.55 -9.75 -2.04
CA VAL A 130 -0.51 -10.58 -1.40
C VAL A 130 -0.61 -10.49 0.13
N LEU A 131 -0.88 -9.30 0.70
CA LEU A 131 -1.05 -9.10 2.14
C LEU A 131 -2.28 -9.85 2.68
N ARG A 132 -3.39 -9.86 1.95
CA ARG A 132 -4.60 -10.60 2.34
C ARG A 132 -4.36 -12.10 2.31
N ALA A 133 -3.65 -12.60 1.30
CA ALA A 133 -3.24 -14.01 1.22
C ALA A 133 -2.30 -14.38 2.38
N GLN A 134 -1.29 -13.55 2.66
CA GLN A 134 -0.38 -13.76 3.77
C GLN A 134 -1.08 -13.72 5.13
N LEU A 135 -2.01 -12.79 5.33
CA LEU A 135 -2.77 -12.72 6.58
C LEU A 135 -3.58 -14.00 6.82
N ARG A 136 -4.22 -14.53 5.76
CA ARG A 136 -4.97 -15.80 5.83
C ARG A 136 -4.07 -16.98 6.19
N GLU A 137 -2.86 -17.03 5.66
CA GLU A 137 -1.86 -18.08 5.95
C GLU A 137 -1.29 -17.98 7.37
N LEU A 138 -1.18 -16.76 7.92
CA LEU A 138 -0.67 -16.51 9.27
C LEU A 138 -1.70 -16.76 10.37
N MET A 139 -2.99 -16.57 10.08
CA MET A 139 -4.05 -16.56 11.09
C MET A 139 -4.79 -17.90 11.18
N PRO A 140 -4.96 -18.46 12.40
CA PRO A 140 -5.90 -19.55 12.66
C PRO A 140 -7.33 -19.17 12.24
N GLU A 141 -8.13 -20.14 11.82
CA GLU A 141 -9.45 -19.90 11.23
C GLU A 141 -10.37 -19.08 12.14
N GLU A 142 -10.34 -19.38 13.44
CA GLU A 142 -11.08 -18.69 14.51
C GLU A 142 -10.80 -17.17 14.57
N HIS A 143 -9.56 -16.77 14.25
CA HIS A 143 -9.12 -15.38 14.32
C HIS A 143 -9.12 -14.67 12.96
N ARG A 144 -9.31 -15.39 11.84
CA ARG A 144 -9.25 -14.79 10.48
C ARG A 144 -10.23 -13.65 10.30
N SER A 145 -11.48 -13.81 10.76
CA SER A 145 -12.51 -12.76 10.63
C SER A 145 -12.09 -11.45 11.31
N GLN A 146 -11.61 -11.53 12.55
CA GLN A 146 -11.13 -10.36 13.31
C GLN A 146 -9.87 -9.76 12.67
N ALA A 147 -8.99 -10.60 12.13
CA ALA A 147 -7.79 -10.16 11.43
C ALA A 147 -8.13 -9.38 10.14
N PHE A 148 -9.09 -9.87 9.33
CA PHE A 148 -9.56 -9.16 8.15
C PHE A 148 -10.30 -7.86 8.50
N ALA A 149 -11.07 -7.83 9.60
CA ALA A 149 -11.68 -6.60 10.09
C ALA A 149 -10.60 -5.54 10.45
N SER A 150 -9.50 -5.97 11.06
CA SER A 150 -8.39 -5.08 11.42
C SER A 150 -7.65 -4.51 10.20
N LEU A 151 -7.59 -5.24 9.07
CA LEU A 151 -7.09 -4.67 7.81
C LEU A 151 -7.94 -3.48 7.34
N GLY A 152 -9.27 -3.58 7.47
CA GLY A 152 -10.19 -2.49 7.13
C GLY A 152 -9.96 -1.26 8.01
N GLN A 153 -9.70 -1.46 9.31
CA GLN A 153 -9.36 -0.38 10.23
C GLN A 153 -8.04 0.31 9.83
N ALA A 154 -7.01 -0.47 9.51
CA ALA A 154 -5.72 0.06 9.05
C ALA A 154 -5.87 0.90 7.77
N TRP A 155 -6.70 0.44 6.82
CA TRP A 155 -7.07 1.23 5.63
C TRP A 155 -7.77 2.54 5.98
N GLY A 156 -8.76 2.49 6.87
CA GLY A 156 -9.48 3.68 7.32
C GLY A 156 -8.53 4.73 7.90
N VAL A 157 -7.59 4.31 8.76
CA VAL A 157 -6.56 5.22 9.32
C VAL A 157 -5.67 5.77 8.21
N GLY A 158 -5.21 4.94 7.29
CA GLY A 158 -4.40 5.39 6.15
C GLY A 158 -5.12 6.42 5.27
N PHE A 159 -6.43 6.23 5.05
CA PHE A 159 -7.29 7.12 4.29
C PHE A 159 -7.53 8.48 4.98
N MET A 160 -7.44 8.52 6.31
CA MET A 160 -7.48 9.78 7.06
C MET A 160 -6.13 10.50 7.01
N LEU A 161 -5.03 9.76 7.20
CA LEU A 161 -3.68 10.31 7.23
C LEU A 161 -3.20 10.80 5.86
N GLY A 162 -3.59 10.12 4.77
CA GLY A 162 -3.17 10.47 3.42
C GLY A 162 -3.50 11.93 3.07
N PRO A 163 -4.78 12.34 3.04
CA PRO A 163 -5.17 13.71 2.73
C PRO A 163 -4.57 14.73 3.70
N LEU A 164 -4.38 14.36 4.98
CA LEU A 164 -3.69 15.23 5.94
C LEU A 164 -2.26 15.51 5.49
N ILE A 165 -1.48 14.47 5.15
CA ILE A 165 -0.11 14.59 4.64
C ILE A 165 -0.10 15.37 3.31
N GLY A 166 -0.97 14.99 2.38
CA GLY A 166 -1.03 15.56 1.04
C GLY A 166 -1.43 17.03 1.00
N GLY A 167 -2.39 17.43 1.83
CA GLY A 167 -2.90 18.80 1.88
C GLY A 167 -2.02 19.72 2.72
N SER A 168 -1.51 19.25 3.86
CA SER A 168 -0.70 20.09 4.77
C SER A 168 0.71 20.36 4.26
N LEU A 169 1.30 19.42 3.52
CA LEU A 169 2.69 19.53 3.05
C LEU A 169 2.79 20.03 1.60
N ALA A 170 1.69 20.15 0.87
CA ALA A 170 1.72 20.69 -0.49
C ALA A 170 2.10 22.18 -0.50
N ARG A 171 2.91 22.57 -1.50
CA ARG A 171 3.37 23.97 -1.71
C ARG A 171 4.00 24.61 -0.46
N PRO A 172 5.04 23.98 0.13
CA PRO A 172 5.66 24.47 1.36
C PRO A 172 6.25 25.88 1.22
N ALA A 173 6.73 26.26 0.02
CA ALA A 173 7.24 27.60 -0.26
C ALA A 173 6.17 28.70 -0.21
N ALA A 174 4.89 28.36 -0.43
CA ALA A 174 3.78 29.31 -0.28
C ALA A 174 3.48 29.63 1.20
N VAL A 175 3.82 28.71 2.11
CA VAL A 175 3.62 28.85 3.56
C VAL A 175 4.89 29.39 4.23
N LEU A 176 6.06 29.01 3.75
CA LEU A 176 7.36 29.39 4.29
C LEU A 176 8.21 30.08 3.20
N PRO A 177 8.22 31.43 3.15
CA PRO A 177 8.97 32.18 2.14
C PRO A 177 10.48 31.92 2.16
N SER A 178 11.03 31.44 3.28
CA SER A 178 12.43 31.03 3.40
C SER A 178 12.82 29.81 2.56
N LEU A 179 11.84 29.09 2.00
CA LEU A 179 12.06 27.96 1.09
C LEU A 179 12.04 28.39 -0.40
N ALA A 180 11.85 29.67 -0.71
CA ALA A 180 11.90 30.19 -2.07
C ALA A 180 13.27 29.90 -2.72
N GLY A 181 13.26 29.40 -3.96
CA GLY A 181 14.47 28.98 -4.68
C GLY A 181 15.05 27.61 -4.28
N SER A 182 14.44 26.91 -3.31
CA SER A 182 14.83 25.53 -2.98
C SER A 182 14.24 24.52 -3.99
N PRO A 183 14.73 23.26 -4.03
CA PRO A 183 14.10 22.21 -4.84
C PRO A 183 12.61 21.99 -4.52
N LEU A 184 12.14 22.38 -3.32
CA LEU A 184 10.72 22.30 -2.92
C LEU A 184 9.86 23.43 -3.51
N ASP A 185 10.50 24.50 -4.00
CA ASP A 185 9.84 25.57 -4.76
C ASP A 185 9.69 25.16 -6.23
N VAL A 186 10.73 24.51 -6.80
CA VAL A 186 10.69 23.94 -8.16
C VAL A 186 9.72 22.75 -8.25
N TYR A 187 9.63 21.94 -7.20
CA TYR A 187 8.74 20.78 -7.12
C TYR A 187 7.79 20.90 -5.91
N PRO A 188 6.66 21.62 -6.05
CA PRO A 188 5.76 21.92 -4.94
C PRO A 188 5.09 20.70 -4.29
N TYR A 189 5.08 19.57 -5.00
CA TYR A 189 4.49 18.30 -4.60
C TYR A 189 5.53 17.27 -4.11
N LEU A 190 6.82 17.64 -4.08
CA LEU A 190 7.88 16.74 -3.64
C LEU A 190 7.83 16.46 -2.14
N LEU A 191 7.55 17.46 -1.31
CA LEU A 191 7.48 17.30 0.15
C LEU A 191 6.40 16.29 0.62
N PRO A 192 5.13 16.39 0.20
CA PRO A 192 4.13 15.40 0.58
C PRO A 192 4.46 14.01 0.02
N SER A 193 5.09 13.95 -1.16
CA SER A 193 5.53 12.70 -1.78
C SER A 193 6.69 12.04 -1.02
N LEU A 194 7.65 12.83 -0.52
CA LEU A 194 8.73 12.36 0.35
C LEU A 194 8.17 11.79 1.65
N ALA A 195 7.24 12.50 2.30
CA ALA A 195 6.62 12.04 3.53
C ALA A 195 5.85 10.71 3.34
N ALA A 196 5.05 10.61 2.27
CA ALA A 196 4.32 9.38 1.95
C ALA A 196 5.27 8.22 1.58
N ALA A 197 6.31 8.49 0.78
CA ALA A 197 7.32 7.48 0.41
C ALA A 197 8.12 7.00 1.63
N ALA A 198 8.52 7.91 2.53
CA ALA A 198 9.22 7.56 3.77
C ALA A 198 8.35 6.66 4.65
N LEU A 199 7.07 7.00 4.84
CA LEU A 199 6.13 6.16 5.59
C LEU A 199 6.00 4.76 4.98
N CYS A 200 5.91 4.68 3.65
CA CYS A 200 5.86 3.41 2.93
C CYS A 200 7.14 2.58 3.16
N LEU A 201 8.32 3.22 3.06
CA LEU A 201 9.62 2.55 3.25
C LEU A 201 9.87 2.10 4.69
N LEU A 202 9.20 2.67 5.69
CA LEU A 202 9.23 2.12 7.05
C LEU A 202 8.61 0.71 7.12
N GLY A 203 7.80 0.33 6.12
CA GLY A 203 7.24 -1.02 5.96
C GLY A 203 8.21 -2.04 5.35
N THR A 204 9.34 -1.62 4.77
CA THR A 204 10.33 -2.53 4.18
C THR A 204 11.04 -3.44 5.19
N PRO A 205 11.54 -2.95 6.35
CA PRO A 205 12.08 -3.83 7.39
C PRO A 205 11.01 -4.80 7.93
N ALA A 206 9.74 -4.38 7.94
CA ALA A 206 8.60 -5.21 8.32
C ALA A 206 8.41 -6.40 7.37
N ALA A 207 8.47 -6.16 6.05
CA ALA A 207 8.42 -7.22 5.06
C ALA A 207 9.62 -8.18 5.20
N ARG A 208 10.81 -7.66 5.56
CA ARG A 208 12.01 -8.46 5.83
C ARG A 208 12.00 -9.20 7.18
N ALA A 209 11.10 -8.89 8.10
CA ALA A 209 10.96 -9.65 9.34
C ALA A 209 10.01 -10.85 9.18
N LEU A 210 9.25 -10.93 8.08
CA LEU A 210 8.29 -12.00 7.87
C LEU A 210 9.00 -13.36 7.76
N PRO A 211 8.50 -14.40 8.47
CA PRO A 211 9.01 -15.75 8.35
C PRO A 211 8.72 -16.21 6.92
N LEU A 212 9.63 -16.99 6.34
CA LEU A 212 9.30 -17.78 5.17
C LEU A 212 8.23 -18.77 5.63
N VAL A 213 6.96 -18.45 5.39
CA VAL A 213 5.92 -19.47 5.38
C VAL A 213 6.25 -20.33 4.16
N LYS A 214 7.18 -21.27 4.32
CA LYS A 214 7.30 -22.40 3.40
C LYS A 214 5.92 -23.03 3.44
N ALA A 215 5.30 -23.14 2.27
CA ALA A 215 4.03 -23.80 2.07
C ALA A 215 3.92 -25.00 3.02
N PHE A 216 2.84 -24.98 3.80
CA PHE A 216 2.39 -26.06 4.66
C PHE A 216 2.75 -27.39 4.00
N SER A 217 3.62 -28.14 4.65
CA SER A 217 4.18 -29.38 4.13
C SER A 217 3.05 -30.29 3.69
N MET A 218 2.93 -30.53 2.38
CA MET A 218 2.04 -31.51 1.75
C MET A 218 2.47 -32.96 2.06
N LYS A 219 3.01 -33.19 3.26
CA LYS A 219 3.40 -34.50 3.80
C LYS A 219 2.36 -35.07 4.77
N SER A 220 1.35 -34.30 5.18
CA SER A 220 0.25 -34.79 6.04
C SER A 220 -1.02 -35.16 5.28
N LEU A 221 -1.03 -35.09 3.93
CA LEU A 221 -2.18 -35.47 3.10
C LEU A 221 -1.98 -36.84 2.40
N ILE A 222 -0.85 -37.51 2.65
CA ILE A 222 -0.49 -38.83 2.07
C ILE A 222 0.11 -39.74 3.17
N ALA A 223 -0.30 -39.57 4.44
CA ALA A 223 0.09 -40.45 5.53
C ALA A 223 -1.16 -40.92 6.29
#